data_AF-A0AAV2AR06-F1
#
_entry.id   AF-A0AAV2AR06-F1
#
_cell.length_a   1.000
_cell.length_b   1.000
_cell.length_c   1.000
_cell.angle_alpha   90.00
_cell.angle_beta   90.00
_cell.angle_gamma   90.00
#
_symmetry.space_group_name_H-M   'P 1'
#
loop_
_entity.id
_entity.type
_entity.pdbx_description
1 polymer ?
#
loop_
_entity_poly.entity_id
_entity_poly.type
_entity_poly.pdbx_seq_one_letter_code
_entity_poly.pdbx_strand_id
1 'polypeptide(L)'
;MEEGEEFFYMLKGDMRLVVYEQNHFRDIKIREGEVFMLPARVPHSPQRIADTIGLVIERERAPNETDLLRYYIDGTDKILYEKWFHCENLEELGPLIKEYFNSEAFKTGKPIPGSLLEDKPIKQDFERKLGDPFSLQKWLDRHEEILDKEGKKKLFDGQYVSRIHVLGKGEHFPDKDFPETFLWQIEGKSAITVDEEAYELLKNQTMLIQAGSR
;
A
#
# COMPACT_ATOMS: atom_id res chain seq x y z
N MET A 1 8.93 -6.31 -0.89
CA MET A 1 8.02 -7.15 -0.09
C MET A 1 8.24 -6.73 1.34
N GLU A 2 7.16 -6.45 2.06
CA GLU A 2 7.22 -6.00 3.45
C GLU A 2 6.14 -6.69 4.28
N GLU A 3 6.16 -6.49 5.60
CA GLU A 3 5.15 -7.05 6.52
C GLU A 3 3.94 -6.13 6.74
N GLY A 4 4.02 -4.88 6.28
CA GLY A 4 2.90 -3.94 6.18
C GLY A 4 1.99 -4.19 4.98
N GLU A 5 0.84 -3.52 4.96
CA GLU A 5 -0.06 -3.45 3.80
C GLU A 5 0.17 -2.12 3.07
N GLU A 6 -0.11 -2.09 1.77
CA GLU A 6 -0.01 -0.87 0.95
C GLU A 6 -1.34 -0.56 0.28
N PHE A 7 -1.88 0.63 0.54
CA PHE A 7 -3.02 1.17 -0.18
C PHE A 7 -2.55 1.96 -1.39
N PHE A 8 -3.12 1.68 -2.56
CA PHE A 8 -2.87 2.38 -3.81
C PHE A 8 -4.13 3.11 -4.28
N TYR A 9 -3.94 4.34 -4.76
CA TYR A 9 -4.96 5.08 -5.49
C TYR A 9 -4.35 5.92 -6.61
N MET A 10 -4.84 5.76 -7.84
CA MET A 10 -4.32 6.52 -8.98
C MET A 10 -5.12 7.81 -9.20
N LEU A 11 -4.53 8.96 -8.86
CA LEU A 11 -5.13 10.28 -9.06
C LEU A 11 -5.12 10.69 -10.54
N LYS A 12 -4.05 10.34 -11.25
CA LYS A 12 -3.86 10.68 -12.66
C LYS A 12 -3.13 9.56 -13.39
N GLY A 13 -3.69 9.11 -14.50
CA GLY A 13 -3.18 8.06 -15.37
C GLY A 13 -3.13 6.67 -14.73
N ASP A 14 -2.62 5.72 -15.49
CA ASP A 14 -2.59 4.31 -15.11
C ASP A 14 -1.22 3.90 -14.55
N MET A 15 -1.21 2.93 -13.65
CA MET A 15 0.01 2.20 -13.29
C MET A 15 -0.18 0.69 -13.45
N ARG A 16 0.95 -0.02 -13.49
CA ARG A 16 0.98 -1.47 -13.45
C ARG A 16 1.74 -1.92 -12.21
N LEU A 17 1.13 -2.74 -11.38
CA LEU A 17 1.76 -3.38 -10.23
C LEU A 17 2.01 -4.85 -10.57
N VAL A 18 3.27 -5.23 -10.78
CA VAL A 18 3.62 -6.63 -10.98
C VAL A 18 3.69 -7.29 -9.62
N VAL A 19 2.90 -8.32 -9.36
CA VAL A 19 2.88 -9.06 -8.10
C VAL A 19 3.29 -10.50 -8.31
N TYR A 20 3.82 -11.14 -7.28
CA TYR A 20 3.99 -12.59 -7.26
C TYR A 20 2.92 -13.20 -6.34
N GLU A 21 1.85 -13.68 -6.95
CA GLU A 21 0.66 -14.23 -6.31
C GLU A 21 0.57 -15.73 -6.65
N GLN A 22 0.25 -16.60 -5.68
CA GLN A 22 -0.02 -18.03 -5.95
C GLN A 22 0.96 -18.71 -6.93
N ASN A 23 2.26 -18.51 -6.69
CA ASN A 23 3.37 -19.04 -7.50
C ASN A 23 3.41 -18.58 -8.98
N HIS A 24 2.84 -17.42 -9.29
CA HIS A 24 2.95 -16.83 -10.61
C HIS A 24 3.05 -15.30 -10.55
N PHE A 25 3.72 -14.72 -11.54
CA PHE A 25 3.67 -13.28 -11.74
C PHE A 25 2.33 -12.89 -12.35
N ARG A 26 1.72 -11.84 -11.81
CA ARG A 26 0.50 -11.23 -12.33
C ARG A 26 0.70 -9.73 -12.46
N ASP A 27 0.28 -9.20 -13.60
CA ASP A 27 0.23 -7.76 -13.85
C ASP A 27 -1.13 -7.22 -13.38
N ILE A 28 -1.14 -6.44 -12.30
CA ILE A 28 -2.33 -5.72 -11.83
C ILE A 28 -2.31 -4.32 -12.43
N LYS A 29 -3.24 -4.04 -13.35
CA LYS A 29 -3.42 -2.69 -13.90
C LYS A 29 -4.35 -1.89 -12.99
N ILE A 30 -3.82 -0.83 -12.39
CA ILE A 30 -4.57 0.12 -11.56
C ILE A 30 -4.75 1.39 -12.41
N ARG A 31 -5.96 1.62 -12.89
CA ARG A 31 -6.29 2.75 -13.78
C ARG A 31 -6.54 4.03 -12.98
N GLU A 32 -6.52 5.15 -13.68
CA GLU A 32 -6.95 6.44 -13.10
C GLU A 32 -8.33 6.30 -12.40
N GLY A 33 -8.40 6.79 -11.16
CA GLY A 33 -9.57 6.71 -10.30
C GLY A 33 -9.80 5.34 -9.64
N GLU A 34 -8.95 4.34 -9.88
CA GLU A 34 -9.02 3.04 -9.21
C GLU A 34 -8.22 3.01 -7.91
N VAL A 35 -8.77 2.32 -6.92
CA VAL A 35 -8.11 1.97 -5.66
C VAL A 35 -7.75 0.48 -5.65
N PHE A 36 -6.70 0.13 -4.93
CA PHE A 36 -6.26 -1.23 -4.71
C PHE A 36 -5.62 -1.37 -3.32
N MET A 37 -5.86 -2.50 -2.66
CA MET A 37 -5.23 -2.83 -1.38
C MET A 37 -4.30 -4.01 -1.59
N LEU A 38 -3.01 -3.82 -1.30
CA LEU A 38 -2.02 -4.87 -1.31
C LEU A 38 -1.84 -5.44 0.11
N PRO A 39 -2.12 -6.73 0.32
CA PRO A 39 -1.87 -7.39 1.59
C PRO A 39 -0.38 -7.53 1.92
N ALA A 40 -0.10 -7.72 3.20
CA ALA A 40 1.24 -7.99 3.69
C ALA A 40 1.92 -9.19 3.04
N ARG A 41 3.25 -9.12 2.93
CA ARG A 41 4.16 -10.20 2.51
C ARG A 41 3.93 -10.72 1.10
N VAL A 42 3.41 -9.86 0.22
CA VAL A 42 3.28 -10.11 -1.21
C VAL A 42 4.43 -9.39 -1.95
N PRO A 43 5.32 -10.09 -2.67
CA PRO A 43 6.29 -9.43 -3.53
C PRO A 43 5.57 -8.66 -4.63
N HIS A 44 5.94 -7.40 -4.77
CA HIS A 44 5.33 -6.46 -5.71
C HIS A 44 6.41 -5.59 -6.33
N SER A 45 6.16 -5.09 -7.54
CA SER A 45 7.06 -4.23 -8.29
C SER A 45 6.25 -3.17 -9.05
N PRO A 46 6.13 -1.95 -8.50
CA PRO A 46 5.33 -0.88 -9.10
C PRO A 46 6.01 -0.34 -10.36
N GLN A 47 5.24 -0.26 -11.44
CA GLN A 47 5.65 0.26 -12.74
C GLN A 47 4.80 1.48 -13.07
N ARG A 48 5.44 2.65 -13.10
CA ARG A 48 4.80 3.93 -13.43
C ARG A 48 5.28 4.41 -14.79
N ILE A 49 4.40 5.06 -15.53
CA ILE A 49 4.74 5.76 -16.78
C ILE A 49 4.75 7.28 -16.52
N ALA A 50 5.32 8.03 -17.46
CA ALA A 50 5.36 9.50 -17.39
C ALA A 50 3.95 10.10 -17.26
N ASP A 51 3.89 11.30 -16.66
CA ASP A 51 2.66 12.11 -16.51
C ASP A 51 1.55 11.49 -15.65
N THR A 52 1.90 10.55 -14.77
CA THR A 52 0.98 9.90 -13.82
C THR A 52 1.20 10.39 -12.37
N ILE A 53 0.14 10.33 -11.56
CA ILE A 53 0.16 10.64 -10.12
C ILE A 53 -0.59 9.54 -9.38
N GLY A 54 0.05 8.91 -8.40
CA GLY A 54 -0.58 7.93 -7.53
C GLY A 54 -0.26 8.20 -6.07
N LEU A 55 -1.27 8.01 -5.23
CA LEU A 55 -1.17 7.96 -3.78
C LEU A 55 -0.83 6.52 -3.36
N VAL A 56 0.18 6.39 -2.51
CA VAL A 56 0.48 5.16 -1.77
C VAL A 56 0.45 5.51 -0.29
N ILE A 57 -0.23 4.69 0.51
CA ILE A 57 -0.20 4.79 1.97
C ILE A 57 0.29 3.44 2.50
N GLU A 58 1.39 3.50 3.23
CA GLU A 58 1.98 2.43 4.03
C GLU A 58 2.14 2.94 5.48
N ARG A 59 2.59 2.08 6.39
CA ARG A 59 2.86 2.48 7.78
C ARG A 59 4.33 2.32 8.12
N GLU A 60 4.76 3.01 9.17
CA GLU A 60 6.06 2.74 9.79
C GLU A 60 6.17 1.27 10.21
N ARG A 61 7.37 0.72 10.04
CA ARG A 61 7.69 -0.67 10.36
C ARG A 61 7.84 -0.78 11.87
N ALA A 62 7.28 -1.82 12.46
CA ALA A 62 7.57 -2.13 13.86
C ALA A 62 9.04 -2.60 13.97
N PRO A 63 9.72 -2.43 15.12
CA PRO A 63 11.16 -2.71 15.25
C PRO A 63 11.58 -4.15 14.91
N ASN A 64 10.65 -5.09 14.95
CA ASN A 64 10.86 -6.50 14.65
C ASN A 64 10.44 -6.90 13.22
N GLU A 65 9.99 -5.95 12.41
CA GLU A 65 9.60 -6.20 11.02
C GLU A 65 10.79 -6.10 10.08
N THR A 66 10.74 -6.89 9.01
CA THR A 66 11.78 -6.93 7.99
C THR A 66 11.20 -6.68 6.59
N ASP A 67 11.98 -6.00 5.78
CA ASP A 67 11.72 -5.75 4.38
C ASP A 67 12.64 -6.59 3.50
N LEU A 68 12.18 -6.86 2.30
CA LEU A 68 12.91 -7.61 1.28
C LEU A 68 12.87 -6.89 -0.06
N LEU A 69 14.07 -6.57 -0.56
CA LEU A 69 14.33 -6.26 -1.96
C LEU A 69 14.77 -7.56 -2.67
N ARG A 70 14.08 -7.92 -3.75
CA ARG A 70 14.36 -9.16 -4.50
C ARG A 70 14.38 -8.91 -6.00
N TYR A 71 15.32 -9.55 -6.67
CA TYR A 71 15.36 -9.68 -8.13
C TYR A 71 15.22 -11.16 -8.52
N TYR A 72 14.64 -11.41 -9.69
CA TYR A 72 14.43 -12.73 -10.26
C TYR A 72 15.30 -12.91 -11.50
N ILE A 73 15.59 -14.17 -11.84
CA ILE A 73 16.25 -14.52 -13.09
C ILE A 73 15.24 -14.24 -14.21
N ASP A 74 15.68 -13.51 -15.23
CA ASP A 74 14.85 -13.06 -16.34
C ASP A 74 14.04 -14.21 -16.96
N GLY A 75 12.74 -13.97 -17.19
CA GLY A 75 11.81 -14.96 -17.70
C GLY A 75 11.46 -16.12 -16.75
N THR A 76 11.83 -16.08 -15.48
CA THR A 76 11.55 -17.14 -14.50
C THR A 76 11.07 -16.61 -13.15
N ASP A 77 10.56 -17.49 -12.30
CA ASP A 77 10.23 -17.26 -10.89
C ASP A 77 11.40 -17.57 -9.93
N LYS A 78 12.58 -17.92 -10.47
CA LYS A 78 13.76 -18.24 -9.67
C LYS A 78 14.41 -16.96 -9.18
N ILE A 79 14.76 -16.96 -7.90
CA ILE A 79 15.39 -15.83 -7.24
C ILE A 79 16.82 -15.66 -7.76
N LEU A 80 17.17 -14.43 -8.15
CA LEU A 80 18.51 -14.04 -8.56
C LEU A 80 19.29 -13.39 -7.41
N TYR A 81 18.63 -12.52 -6.65
CA TYR A 81 19.24 -11.73 -5.59
C TYR A 81 18.19 -11.38 -4.54
N GLU A 82 18.57 -11.41 -3.26
CA GLU A 82 17.76 -10.94 -2.14
C GLU A 82 18.60 -10.05 -1.23
N LYS A 83 17.98 -9.00 -0.71
CA LYS A 83 18.51 -8.20 0.39
C LYS A 83 17.42 -8.01 1.43
N TRP A 84 17.69 -8.51 2.63
CA TRP A 84 16.84 -8.37 3.81
C TRP A 84 17.35 -7.22 4.66
N PHE A 85 16.45 -6.34 5.12
CA PHE A 85 16.80 -5.15 5.89
C PHE A 85 15.60 -4.70 6.73
N HIS A 86 15.84 -3.90 7.78
CA HIS A 86 14.77 -3.21 8.49
C HIS A 86 14.61 -1.83 7.84
N CYS A 87 13.42 -1.50 7.34
CA CYS A 87 13.18 -0.23 6.65
C CYS A 87 12.74 0.85 7.65
N GLU A 88 13.64 1.78 7.98
CA GLU A 88 13.28 2.99 8.73
C GLU A 88 12.84 4.10 7.77
N ASN A 89 13.50 4.22 6.61
CA ASN A 89 13.15 5.16 5.55
C ASN A 89 13.30 4.52 4.16
N LEU A 90 12.28 4.65 3.31
CA LEU A 90 12.29 4.15 1.94
C LEU A 90 13.43 4.70 1.06
N GLU A 91 14.05 5.84 1.42
CA GLU A 91 15.25 6.35 0.74
C GLU A 91 16.42 5.35 0.77
N GLU A 92 16.44 4.43 1.74
CA GLU A 92 17.41 3.34 1.86
C GLU A 92 17.38 2.37 0.68
N LEU A 93 16.26 2.28 -0.05
CA LEU A 93 16.15 1.45 -1.24
C LEU A 93 17.13 1.88 -2.34
N GLY A 94 17.42 3.18 -2.48
CA GLY A 94 18.31 3.70 -3.51
C GLY A 94 19.71 3.08 -3.47
N PRO A 95 20.40 3.12 -2.31
CA PRO A 95 21.64 2.39 -2.07
C PRO A 95 21.56 0.89 -2.31
N LEU A 96 20.51 0.20 -1.84
CA LEU A 96 20.36 -1.26 -2.01
C LEU A 96 20.18 -1.67 -3.48
N ILE A 97 19.45 -0.85 -4.25
CA ILE A 97 19.29 -1.03 -5.69
C ILE A 97 20.63 -0.85 -6.40
N LYS A 98 21.42 0.16 -6.02
CA LYS A 98 22.78 0.36 -6.54
C LYS A 98 23.71 -0.80 -6.20
N GLU A 99 23.59 -1.38 -5.00
CA GLU A 99 24.32 -2.58 -4.60
C GLU A 99 24.03 -3.74 -5.57
N TYR A 100 22.75 -4.01 -5.84
CA TYR A 100 22.35 -5.03 -6.81
C TYR A 100 22.96 -4.79 -8.19
N PHE A 101 22.83 -3.59 -8.76
CA PHE A 101 23.36 -3.31 -10.10
C PHE A 101 24.89 -3.39 -10.21
N ASN A 102 25.61 -3.29 -9.08
CA ASN A 102 27.07 -3.49 -9.04
C ASN A 102 27.48 -4.93 -8.70
N SER A 103 26.53 -5.81 -8.37
CA SER A 103 26.79 -7.18 -7.93
C SER A 103 27.18 -8.13 -9.06
N GLU A 104 27.87 -9.22 -8.71
CA GLU A 104 28.12 -10.32 -9.65
C GLU A 104 26.83 -11.01 -10.11
N ALA A 105 25.77 -11.00 -9.29
CA ALA A 105 24.47 -11.55 -9.66
C ALA A 105 23.89 -10.81 -10.87
N PHE A 106 23.93 -9.47 -10.85
CA PHE A 106 23.49 -8.66 -11.99
C PHE A 106 24.37 -8.88 -13.23
N LYS A 107 25.71 -8.89 -13.07
CA LYS A 107 26.64 -9.07 -14.21
C LYS A 107 26.52 -10.43 -14.89
N THR A 108 26.26 -11.49 -14.11
CA THR A 108 26.27 -12.87 -14.62
C THR A 108 24.88 -13.43 -14.89
N GLY A 109 23.82 -12.79 -14.36
CA GLY A 109 22.46 -13.31 -14.39
C GLY A 109 22.28 -14.59 -13.56
N LYS A 110 23.20 -14.88 -12.62
CA LYS A 110 23.19 -16.08 -11.78
C LYS A 110 23.24 -15.71 -10.30
N PRO A 111 22.55 -16.46 -9.43
CA PRO A 111 22.67 -16.27 -7.99
C PRO A 111 24.11 -16.47 -7.53
N ILE A 112 24.57 -15.65 -6.58
CA ILE A 112 25.87 -15.84 -5.95
C ILE A 112 25.75 -17.03 -4.97
N PRO A 113 26.62 -18.05 -5.03
CA PRO A 113 26.56 -19.19 -4.10
C PRO A 113 26.59 -18.73 -2.64
N GLY A 114 25.62 -19.20 -1.85
CA GLY A 114 25.47 -18.86 -0.43
C GLY A 114 24.86 -17.48 -0.14
N SER A 115 24.49 -16.69 -1.17
CA SER A 115 23.86 -15.37 -0.95
C SER A 115 22.37 -15.42 -0.64
N LEU A 116 21.69 -16.50 -1.04
CA LEU A 116 20.27 -16.70 -0.76
C LEU A 116 20.12 -17.47 0.56
N LEU A 117 19.36 -16.91 1.49
CA LEU A 117 19.12 -17.53 2.79
C LEU A 117 18.22 -18.75 2.65
N GLU A 118 18.63 -19.88 3.24
CA GLU A 118 17.79 -21.07 3.38
C GLU A 118 16.67 -20.83 4.39
N ASP A 119 17.01 -20.22 5.53
CA ASP A 119 16.06 -19.80 6.56
C ASP A 119 15.73 -18.31 6.39
N LYS A 120 14.52 -18.03 5.88
CA LYS A 120 14.09 -16.67 5.54
C LYS A 120 13.49 -15.98 6.77
N PRO A 121 13.87 -14.72 7.07
CA PRO A 121 13.31 -13.96 8.19
C PRO A 121 11.78 -13.88 8.17
N ILE A 122 11.21 -13.81 6.97
CA ILE A 122 9.76 -13.71 6.76
C ILE A 122 9.29 -14.75 5.75
N LYS A 123 8.13 -15.34 6.05
CA LYS A 123 7.39 -16.19 5.11
C LYS A 123 6.52 -15.34 4.21
N GLN A 124 6.84 -15.35 2.93
CA GLN A 124 5.98 -14.79 1.89
C GLN A 124 4.58 -15.43 1.91
N ASP A 125 3.54 -14.65 1.62
CA ASP A 125 2.19 -15.16 1.41
C ASP A 125 2.08 -15.71 -0.02
N PHE A 126 1.88 -17.02 -0.14
CA PHE A 126 1.66 -17.70 -1.42
C PHE A 126 0.20 -18.15 -1.61
N GLU A 127 -0.65 -18.03 -0.59
CA GLU A 127 -1.97 -18.64 -0.58
C GLU A 127 -3.05 -17.63 -0.96
N ARG A 128 -2.90 -16.40 -0.48
CA ARG A 128 -3.91 -15.36 -0.63
C ARG A 128 -4.09 -14.98 -2.10
N LYS A 129 -5.35 -15.06 -2.54
CA LYS A 129 -5.77 -14.48 -3.80
C LYS A 129 -6.06 -12.99 -3.61
N LEU A 130 -5.39 -12.16 -4.38
CA LEU A 130 -5.55 -10.71 -4.46
C LEU A 130 -6.83 -10.35 -5.22
N GLY A 131 -7.53 -9.36 -4.68
CA GLY A 131 -8.65 -8.73 -5.36
C GLY A 131 -8.22 -7.98 -6.63
N ASP A 132 -9.19 -7.48 -7.38
CA ASP A 132 -8.93 -6.57 -8.49
C ASP A 132 -9.05 -5.11 -8.02
N PRO A 133 -8.29 -4.18 -8.62
CA PRO A 133 -8.54 -2.76 -8.45
C PRO A 133 -9.97 -2.41 -8.88
N PHE A 134 -10.55 -1.40 -8.25
CA PHE A 134 -11.89 -0.93 -8.60
C PHE A 134 -11.98 0.59 -8.56
N SER A 135 -12.84 1.15 -9.41
CA SER A 135 -13.09 2.59 -9.44
C SER A 135 -13.71 3.06 -8.14
N LEU A 136 -13.04 4.03 -7.49
CA LEU A 136 -13.51 4.65 -6.26
C LEU A 136 -14.85 5.36 -6.51
N GLN A 137 -14.97 6.13 -7.58
CA GLN A 137 -16.21 6.84 -7.91
C GLN A 137 -17.39 5.87 -8.08
N LYS A 138 -17.22 4.81 -8.88
CA LYS A 138 -18.29 3.80 -9.04
C LYS A 138 -18.61 3.05 -7.75
N TRP A 139 -17.65 2.94 -6.84
CA TRP A 139 -17.90 2.41 -5.51
C TRP A 139 -18.72 3.40 -4.68
N LEU A 140 -18.38 4.69 -4.68
CA LEU A 140 -19.13 5.74 -3.98
C LEU A 140 -20.57 5.81 -4.49
N ASP A 141 -20.77 5.86 -5.80
CA ASP A 141 -22.10 5.94 -6.43
C ASP A 141 -22.99 4.75 -6.02
N ARG A 142 -22.42 3.55 -5.93
CA ARG A 142 -23.16 2.33 -5.53
C ARG A 142 -23.52 2.27 -4.06
N HIS A 143 -22.83 3.04 -3.22
CA HIS A 143 -23.00 3.01 -1.77
C HIS A 143 -23.53 4.33 -1.19
N GLU A 144 -23.93 5.29 -2.04
CA GLU A 144 -24.46 6.60 -1.64
C GLU A 144 -25.59 6.46 -0.61
N GLU A 145 -26.56 5.57 -0.85
CA GLU A 145 -27.69 5.37 0.05
C GLU A 145 -27.25 4.88 1.45
N ILE A 146 -26.27 3.97 1.50
CA ILE A 146 -25.74 3.46 2.77
C ILE A 146 -24.93 4.56 3.47
N LEU A 147 -24.12 5.32 2.73
CA LEU A 147 -23.33 6.42 3.28
C LEU A 147 -24.23 7.55 3.82
N ASP A 148 -25.37 7.81 3.20
CA ASP A 148 -26.33 8.81 3.67
C ASP A 148 -27.14 8.34 4.88
N LYS A 149 -27.42 7.03 5.00
CA LYS A 149 -28.23 6.46 6.11
C LYS A 149 -27.39 6.05 7.31
N GLU A 150 -26.29 5.36 7.09
CA GLU A 150 -25.44 4.78 8.14
C GLU A 150 -24.21 5.65 8.44
N GLY A 151 -23.92 6.63 7.59
CA GLY A 151 -22.84 7.60 7.78
C GLY A 151 -21.44 7.04 7.49
N LYS A 152 -21.20 5.73 7.54
CA LYS A 152 -19.86 5.16 7.29
C LYS A 152 -19.90 3.77 6.67
N LYS A 153 -18.90 3.47 5.84
CA LYS A 153 -18.71 2.12 5.27
C LYS A 153 -17.22 1.81 5.04
N LYS A 154 -16.82 0.56 5.29
CA LYS A 154 -15.48 0.07 4.93
C LYS A 154 -15.31 0.00 3.42
N LEU A 155 -14.18 0.49 2.90
CA LEU A 155 -13.90 0.51 1.46
C LEU A 155 -13.52 -0.88 0.92
N PHE A 156 -12.76 -1.64 1.71
CA PHE A 156 -12.32 -2.98 1.36
C PHE A 156 -12.96 -4.02 2.29
N ASP A 157 -13.60 -5.02 1.69
CA ASP A 157 -14.03 -6.22 2.39
C ASP A 157 -12.83 -7.16 2.57
N GLY A 158 -12.70 -7.79 3.73
CA GLY A 158 -11.63 -8.75 4.02
C GLY A 158 -10.94 -8.53 5.36
N GLN A 159 -9.96 -9.37 5.65
CA GLN A 159 -9.11 -9.26 6.83
C GLN A 159 -7.85 -8.47 6.47
N TYR A 160 -7.95 -7.16 6.66
CA TYR A 160 -6.85 -6.21 6.58
C TYR A 160 -6.58 -5.62 7.96
N VAL A 161 -5.31 -5.30 8.23
CA VAL A 161 -4.93 -4.55 9.42
C VAL A 161 -5.30 -3.08 9.24
N SER A 162 -5.12 -2.55 8.03
CA SER A 162 -5.43 -1.17 7.66
C SER A 162 -6.93 -0.91 7.67
N ARG A 163 -7.34 0.22 8.26
CA ARG A 163 -8.74 0.62 8.39
C ARG A 163 -9.09 1.71 7.38
N ILE A 164 -9.62 1.31 6.23
CA ILE A 164 -10.07 2.27 5.21
C ILE A 164 -11.58 2.39 5.24
N HIS A 165 -12.06 3.54 5.70
CA HIS A 165 -13.48 3.86 5.78
C HIS A 165 -13.80 5.07 4.89
N VAL A 166 -14.96 5.02 4.26
CA VAL A 166 -15.60 6.18 3.63
C VAL A 166 -16.66 6.69 4.60
N LEU A 167 -16.57 7.99 4.89
CA LEU A 167 -17.51 8.69 5.76
C LEU A 167 -18.46 9.54 4.90
N GLY A 168 -19.75 9.31 5.06
CA GLY A 168 -20.84 10.11 4.51
C GLY A 168 -21.31 11.19 5.49
N LYS A 169 -22.51 11.72 5.25
CA LYS A 169 -23.11 12.76 6.09
C LYS A 169 -23.33 12.24 7.51
N GLY A 170 -23.02 13.07 8.50
CA GLY A 170 -23.24 12.76 9.92
C GLY A 170 -22.07 13.20 10.79
N GLU A 171 -22.17 12.82 12.07
CA GLU A 171 -21.09 13.00 13.04
C GLU A 171 -20.36 11.67 13.23
N HIS A 172 -19.03 11.72 13.19
CA HIS A 172 -18.18 10.54 13.30
C HIS A 172 -17.20 10.74 14.44
N PHE A 173 -17.06 9.70 15.27
CA PHE A 173 -16.15 9.69 16.40
C PHE A 173 -15.11 8.59 16.19
N PRO A 174 -13.85 8.83 16.59
CA PRO A 174 -12.80 7.83 16.48
C PRO A 174 -13.11 6.60 17.36
N ASP A 175 -12.57 5.44 16.95
CA ASP A 175 -12.55 4.25 17.80
C ASP A 175 -11.69 4.50 19.05
N LYS A 176 -11.89 3.69 20.11
CA LYS A 176 -11.10 3.81 21.35
C LYS A 176 -9.60 3.68 21.09
N ASP A 177 -9.22 2.81 20.16
CA ASP A 177 -7.87 2.69 19.62
C ASP A 177 -7.78 3.50 18.32
N PHE A 178 -7.48 4.78 18.45
CA PHE A 178 -7.34 5.70 17.31
C PHE A 178 -5.87 5.77 16.87
N PRO A 179 -5.47 5.05 15.80
CA PRO A 179 -4.13 5.16 15.26
C PRO A 179 -3.99 6.50 14.54
N GLU A 180 -2.76 6.79 14.10
CA GLU A 180 -2.55 7.86 13.13
C GLU A 180 -3.49 7.66 11.93
N THR A 181 -4.18 8.74 11.56
CA THR A 181 -5.27 8.69 10.60
C THR A 181 -5.11 9.77 9.55
N PHE A 182 -4.98 9.35 8.30
CA PHE A 182 -5.04 10.23 7.15
C PHE A 182 -6.49 10.43 6.70
N LEU A 183 -6.96 11.67 6.72
CA LEU A 183 -8.26 12.08 6.22
C LEU A 183 -8.12 12.77 4.88
N TRP A 184 -9.04 12.47 3.97
CA TRP A 184 -9.15 13.14 2.68
C TRP A 184 -10.61 13.46 2.39
N GLN A 185 -10.93 14.76 2.30
CA GLN A 185 -12.28 15.22 1.97
C GLN A 185 -12.52 15.12 0.46
N ILE A 186 -12.95 13.95 -0.01
CA ILE A 186 -13.14 13.67 -1.45
C ILE A 186 -14.18 14.63 -2.06
N GLU A 187 -15.28 14.88 -1.36
CA GLU A 187 -16.37 15.75 -1.81
C GLU A 187 -16.94 16.60 -0.67
N GLY A 188 -17.56 17.74 -0.99
CA GLY A 188 -18.22 18.57 0.01
C GLY A 188 -17.23 19.21 1.00
N LYS A 189 -17.62 19.26 2.28
CA LYS A 189 -16.83 19.82 3.37
C LYS A 189 -17.16 19.14 4.70
N SER A 190 -16.24 19.20 5.65
CA SER A 190 -16.43 18.73 7.03
C SER A 190 -15.87 19.73 8.04
N ALA A 191 -16.43 19.73 9.24
CA ALA A 191 -15.80 20.31 10.42
C ALA A 191 -15.14 19.16 11.21
N ILE A 192 -13.88 19.35 11.61
CA ILE A 192 -13.09 18.35 12.34
C ILE A 192 -12.60 19.00 13.63
N THR A 193 -12.82 18.36 14.77
CA THR A 193 -12.25 18.80 16.04
C THR A 193 -11.15 17.83 16.44
N VAL A 194 -9.95 18.36 16.73
CA VAL A 194 -8.79 17.61 17.22
C VAL A 194 -8.13 18.42 18.31
N ASP A 195 -7.92 17.81 19.47
CA ASP A 195 -7.31 18.41 20.67
C ASP A 195 -7.98 19.74 21.05
N GLU A 196 -9.32 19.76 21.05
CA GLU A 196 -10.20 20.92 21.31
C GLU A 196 -10.16 22.04 20.24
N GLU A 197 -9.32 21.91 19.21
CA GLU A 197 -9.24 22.85 18.09
C GLU A 197 -10.13 22.42 16.91
N ALA A 198 -10.80 23.37 16.29
CA ALA A 198 -11.72 23.13 15.18
C ALA A 198 -11.11 23.53 13.82
N TYR A 199 -11.21 22.63 12.86
CA TYR A 199 -10.72 22.76 11.49
C TYR A 199 -11.87 22.58 10.50
N GLU A 200 -11.86 23.31 9.38
CA GLU A 200 -12.74 23.02 8.24
C GLU A 200 -11.91 22.37 7.13
N LEU A 201 -12.33 21.19 6.67
CA LEU A 201 -11.78 20.57 5.47
C LEU A 201 -12.76 20.76 4.31
N LEU A 202 -12.28 21.38 3.25
CA LEU A 202 -12.97 21.56 1.97
C LEU A 202 -12.60 20.44 1.00
N LYS A 203 -13.36 20.34 -0.10
CA LYS A 203 -13.10 19.38 -1.18
C LYS A 203 -11.63 19.34 -1.59
N ASN A 204 -11.11 18.12 -1.68
CA ASN A 204 -9.73 17.75 -1.99
C ASN A 204 -8.68 18.16 -0.95
N GLN A 205 -9.07 18.69 0.21
CA GLN A 205 -8.14 18.90 1.32
C GLN A 205 -7.93 17.62 2.12
N THR A 206 -6.72 17.50 2.66
CA THR A 206 -6.28 16.35 3.45
C THR A 206 -5.82 16.80 4.82
N MET A 207 -5.93 15.94 5.83
CA MET A 207 -5.41 16.18 7.17
C MET A 207 -4.80 14.88 7.70
N LEU A 208 -3.63 14.97 8.33
CA LEU A 208 -3.05 13.87 9.08
C LEU A 208 -3.31 14.13 10.56
N ILE A 209 -4.05 13.23 11.20
CA ILE A 209 -4.27 13.28 12.65
C ILE A 209 -3.29 12.30 13.29
N GLN A 210 -2.42 12.83 14.15
CA GLN A 210 -1.37 12.06 14.81
C GLN A 210 -1.95 11.06 15.81
N ALA A 211 -1.26 9.92 15.99
CA ALA A 211 -1.65 8.95 17.00
C ALA A 211 -1.63 9.58 18.40
N GLY A 212 -2.70 9.37 19.17
CA GLY A 212 -2.81 9.89 20.54
C GLY A 212 -3.47 11.27 20.68
N SER A 213 -3.74 11.98 19.58
CA SER A 213 -4.63 13.16 19.58
C SER A 213 -6.05 12.77 20.03
N ARG A 214 -6.76 13.72 20.65
CA ARG A 214 -8.08 13.51 21.28
C ARG A 214 -9.21 14.33 20.69
#